data_AF-A0A8C0C654-F1
#
_entry.id   AF-A0A8C0C654-F1
#
_cell.length_a   1.000
_cell.length_b   1.000
_cell.length_c   1.000
_cell.angle_alpha   90.00
_cell.angle_beta   90.00
_cell.angle_gamma   90.00
#
_symmetry.space_group_name_H-M   'P 1'
#
loop_
_entity.id
_entity.type
_entity.pdbx_description
1 polymer ?
#
loop_
_entity_poly.entity_id
_entity_poly.type
_entity_poly.pdbx_seq_one_letter_code
_entity_poly.pdbx_strand_id
1 'polypeptide(L)'
;MTFTRHLKSRLPSAGRSLILQKKPNIRHVSSMARGLQPASVVVLPRSLAPAFEKFCQVNSGPLPLLGQSEPGKWTLPAPDVVPGTR
;
A
#
# COMPACT_ATOMS: atom_id res chain seq x y z
N MET A 1 -28.23 -0.45 5.82
CA MET A 1 -26.74 -0.42 5.85
C MET A 1 -26.14 -1.79 5.55
N THR A 2 -26.29 -2.31 4.32
CA THR A 2 -25.81 -3.65 3.92
C THR A 2 -24.52 -3.61 3.11
N PHE A 3 -24.23 -2.49 2.44
CA PHE A 3 -23.13 -2.35 1.49
C PHE A 3 -21.73 -2.45 2.13
N THR A 4 -21.56 -1.94 3.36
CA THR A 4 -20.30 -1.99 4.11
C THR A 4 -19.95 -3.39 4.59
N ARG A 5 -20.93 -4.29 4.78
CA ARG A 5 -20.69 -5.68 5.21
C ARG A 5 -20.08 -6.52 4.09
N HIS A 6 -20.50 -6.31 2.84
CA HIS A 6 -20.02 -7.06 1.67
C HIS A 6 -18.63 -6.66 1.17
N LEU A 7 -18.03 -5.60 1.71
CA LEU A 7 -16.66 -5.19 1.39
C LEU A 7 -15.63 -5.84 2.32
N LYS A 8 -16.01 -6.20 3.55
CA LYS A 8 -15.11 -6.82 4.55
C LYS A 8 -14.58 -8.19 4.14
N SER A 9 -15.25 -8.87 3.22
CA SER A 9 -14.91 -10.20 2.70
C SER A 9 -14.29 -10.17 1.31
N ARG A 10 -13.95 -8.99 0.75
CA ARG A 10 -13.44 -8.91 -0.63
C ARG A 10 -11.95 -9.13 -0.68
N LEU A 11 -11.52 -9.84 -1.73
CA LEU A 11 -10.11 -9.92 -2.10
C LEU A 11 -9.56 -8.51 -2.40
N PRO A 12 -8.28 -8.25 -2.10
CA PRO A 12 -7.65 -6.95 -2.36
C PRO A 12 -7.76 -6.49 -3.81
N SER A 13 -7.69 -7.42 -4.75
CA SER A 13 -7.89 -7.16 -6.18
C SER A 13 -9.25 -6.54 -6.46
N ALA A 14 -10.33 -7.09 -5.91
CA ALA A 14 -11.67 -6.54 -6.06
C ALA A 14 -11.82 -5.15 -5.41
N GLY A 15 -11.19 -4.92 -4.26
CA GLY A 15 -11.12 -3.58 -3.64
C GLY A 15 -10.44 -2.56 -4.55
N ARG A 16 -9.26 -2.90 -5.07
CA ARG A 16 -8.49 -2.07 -6.02
C ARG A 16 -9.27 -1.78 -7.30
N SER A 17 -9.94 -2.78 -7.89
CA SER A 17 -10.76 -2.59 -9.09
C SER A 17 -11.89 -1.57 -8.88
N LEU A 18 -12.53 -1.56 -7.72
CA LEU A 18 -13.60 -0.60 -7.44
C LEU A 18 -13.06 0.84 -7.31
N ILE A 19 -11.87 1.01 -6.73
CA ILE A 19 -11.18 2.31 -6.65
C ILE A 19 -10.80 2.80 -8.04
N LEU A 20 -10.24 1.93 -8.89
CA LEU A 20 -9.89 2.26 -10.27
C LEU A 20 -11.12 2.65 -11.11
N GLN A 21 -12.27 2.05 -10.84
CA GLN A 21 -13.55 2.41 -11.47
C GLN A 21 -14.15 3.72 -10.95
N LYS A 22 -13.47 4.44 -10.03
CA LYS A 22 -13.92 5.71 -9.44
C LYS A 22 -15.35 5.68 -8.91
N LYS A 23 -15.79 4.56 -8.34
CA LYS A 23 -17.17 4.45 -7.83
C LYS A 23 -17.38 5.44 -6.67
N PRO A 24 -18.39 6.32 -6.74
CA PRO A 24 -18.57 7.44 -5.80
C PRO A 24 -18.88 7.00 -4.36
N ASN A 25 -19.20 5.72 -4.15
CA ASN A 25 -19.52 5.16 -2.84
C ASN A 25 -18.28 4.77 -2.01
N ILE A 26 -17.06 4.85 -2.57
CA ILE A 26 -15.82 4.56 -1.85
C ILE A 26 -15.20 5.88 -1.39
N ARG A 27 -15.42 6.22 -0.12
CA ARG A 27 -14.80 7.40 0.52
C ARG A 27 -13.55 7.06 1.33
N HIS A 28 -13.43 5.82 1.81
CA HIS A 28 -12.29 5.36 2.60
C HIS A 28 -12.10 3.84 2.47
N VAL A 29 -10.86 3.37 2.65
CA VAL A 29 -10.47 1.95 2.49
C VAL A 29 -10.46 1.14 3.78
N SER A 30 -10.85 1.74 4.92
CA SER A 30 -10.91 1.05 6.22
C SER A 30 -11.73 -0.23 6.14
N SER A 31 -11.18 -1.31 6.68
CA SER A 31 -11.82 -2.63 6.79
C SER A 31 -12.17 -3.30 5.45
N MET A 32 -11.72 -2.79 4.31
CA MET A 32 -12.01 -3.38 2.99
C MET A 32 -11.18 -4.64 2.68
N ALA A 33 -10.06 -4.86 3.38
CA ALA A 33 -9.20 -6.03 3.23
C ALA A 33 -8.80 -6.56 4.60
N ARG A 34 -9.64 -7.41 5.19
CA ARG A 34 -9.40 -7.96 6.53
C ARG A 34 -8.15 -8.84 6.54
N GLY A 35 -7.27 -8.65 7.52
CA GLY A 35 -6.03 -9.42 7.67
C GLY A 35 -4.87 -8.94 6.80
N LEU A 36 -5.04 -7.87 6.04
CA LEU A 36 -3.97 -7.23 5.27
C LEU A 36 -3.76 -5.81 5.75
N GLN A 37 -2.50 -5.42 5.89
CA GLN A 37 -2.11 -4.08 6.29
C GLN A 37 -2.06 -3.16 5.06
N PRO A 38 -2.79 -2.04 5.05
CA PRO A 38 -2.62 -1.03 4.01
C PRO A 38 -1.22 -0.38 4.14
N ALA A 39 -0.64 -0.02 3.01
CA ALA A 39 0.63 0.68 2.93
C ALA A 39 0.44 2.08 2.35
N SER A 40 1.18 3.06 2.86
CA SER A 40 1.31 4.38 2.24
C SER A 40 2.25 4.33 1.05
N VAL A 41 1.99 5.14 0.03
CA VAL A 41 2.83 5.25 -1.17
C VAL A 41 3.25 6.70 -1.34
N VAL A 42 4.54 6.92 -1.60
CA VAL A 42 5.12 8.24 -1.89
C VAL A 42 5.77 8.17 -3.27
N VAL A 43 5.42 9.13 -4.15
CA VAL A 43 6.01 9.24 -5.49
C VAL A 43 6.86 10.49 -5.52
N LEU A 44 8.14 10.34 -5.85
CA LEU A 44 9.13 11.41 -5.83
C LEU A 44 9.91 11.46 -7.15
N PRO A 45 10.43 12.64 -7.54
CA PRO A 45 11.49 12.75 -8.53
C PRO A 45 12.69 11.87 -8.16
N ARG A 46 13.36 11.30 -9.18
CA ARG A 46 14.53 10.42 -8.99
C ARG A 46 15.62 11.04 -8.12
N SER A 47 15.84 12.35 -8.23
CA SER A 47 16.84 13.09 -7.46
C SER A 47 16.56 13.13 -5.95
N LEU A 48 15.30 12.98 -5.53
CA LEU A 48 14.91 13.04 -4.11
C LEU A 48 14.80 11.66 -3.47
N ALA A 49 14.73 10.58 -4.27
CA ALA A 49 14.56 9.23 -3.76
C ALA A 49 15.67 8.81 -2.75
N PRO A 50 16.98 9.06 -3.00
CA PRO A 50 18.03 8.67 -2.05
C PRO A 50 17.95 9.42 -0.70
N ALA A 51 17.51 10.69 -0.73
CA ALA A 51 17.33 11.48 0.49
C ALA A 51 16.14 10.95 1.30
N PHE A 52 15.05 10.60 0.63
CA PHE A 52 13.86 10.02 1.27
C PHE A 52 14.14 8.61 1.83
N GLU A 53 14.93 7.80 1.13
CA GLU A 53 15.34 6.49 1.62
C GLU A 53 16.12 6.62 2.94
N LYS A 54 17.14 7.49 2.98
CA LYS A 54 17.88 7.80 4.23
C LYS A 54 16.96 8.33 5.32
N PHE A 55 15.99 9.17 4.97
CA PHE A 55 14.99 9.67 5.92
C PHE A 55 14.16 8.54 6.52
N CYS A 56 13.73 7.55 5.74
CA CYS A 56 13.02 6.37 6.26
C CYS A 56 13.93 5.47 7.09
N GLN A 57 15.20 5.29 6.70
CA GLN A 57 16.16 4.48 7.45
C GLN A 57 16.39 5.01 8.88
N VAL A 58 16.54 6.34 9.04
CA VAL A 58 16.68 6.95 10.37
C VAL A 58 15.36 7.02 11.16
N ASN A 59 14.22 6.79 10.50
CA ASN A 59 12.87 6.78 11.07
C ASN A 59 12.19 5.41 10.93
N SER A 60 12.93 4.31 11.02
CA SER A 60 12.44 2.96 10.68
C SER A 60 11.25 2.47 11.52
N GLY A 61 11.08 3.00 12.74
CA GLY A 61 9.91 2.74 13.58
C GLY A 61 8.62 3.36 13.03
N PRO A 62 8.51 4.71 12.99
CA PRO A 62 7.31 5.38 12.51
C PRO A 62 7.11 5.31 10.98
N LEU A 63 8.19 5.15 10.21
CA LEU A 63 8.20 5.17 8.75
C LEU A 63 9.01 4.00 8.17
N PRO A 64 8.56 2.75 8.37
CA PRO A 64 9.20 1.59 7.78
C PRO A 64 9.08 1.65 6.25
N LEU A 65 10.22 1.58 5.56
CA LEU A 65 10.25 1.47 4.11
C LEU A 65 9.94 0.02 3.71
N LEU A 66 8.76 -0.23 3.15
CA LEU A 66 8.30 -1.57 2.77
C LEU A 66 8.84 -2.03 1.41
N GLY A 67 9.27 -1.10 0.55
CA GLY A 67 9.81 -1.40 -0.77
C GLY A 67 9.95 -0.14 -1.63
N GLN A 68 10.75 -0.26 -2.68
CA GLN A 68 11.01 0.80 -3.65
C GLN A 68 10.95 0.23 -5.06
N SER A 69 10.36 0.96 -6.00
CA SER A 69 10.35 0.59 -7.42
C SER A 69 11.48 1.28 -8.16
N GLU A 70 11.87 0.71 -9.30
CA GLU A 70 12.72 1.40 -10.26
C GLU A 70 12.04 2.68 -10.78
N PRO A 71 12.80 3.75 -11.06
CA PRO A 71 12.25 4.96 -11.65
C PRO A 71 11.46 4.68 -12.93
N GLY A 72 10.22 5.16 -12.99
CA GLY A 72 9.30 4.91 -14.11
C GLY A 72 8.56 3.56 -14.05
N LYS A 73 8.81 2.71 -13.04
CA LYS A 73 8.03 1.51 -12.76
C LYS A 73 7.06 1.77 -11.62
N TRP A 74 5.81 1.33 -11.79
CA TRP A 74 4.75 1.44 -10.78
C TRP A 74 4.55 0.15 -9.97
N THR A 75 5.13 -0.97 -10.43
CA THR A 75 5.13 -2.24 -9.71
C THR A 75 6.32 -2.28 -8.76
N LEU A 76 6.05 -2.59 -7.49
CA LEU A 76 7.10 -3.03 -6.58
C LEU A 76 7.47 -4.47 -6.94
N PRO A 77 8.76 -4.86 -6.80
CA PRO A 77 9.10 -6.28 -6.76
C PRO A 77 8.28 -6.94 -5.65
N ALA A 78 7.89 -8.21 -5.86
CA ALA A 78 7.29 -8.97 -4.77
C ALA A 78 8.26 -8.91 -3.59
N PRO A 79 7.79 -8.60 -2.36
CA PRO A 79 8.68 -8.64 -1.21
C PRO A 79 9.30 -10.03 -1.16
N ASP A 80 10.63 -10.10 -1.08
CA ASP A 80 11.29 -11.34 -0.67
C ASP A 80 10.59 -11.76 0.62
N VAL A 81 9.98 -12.95 0.61
CA VAL A 81 9.46 -13.54 1.83
C VAL A 81 10.67 -13.73 2.74
N VAL A 82 10.93 -12.75 3.60
CA VAL A 82 11.83 -12.94 4.73
C VAL A 82 11.06 -13.84 5.69
N PRO A 83 11.46 -15.11 5.87
CA PRO A 83 10.80 -15.98 6.83
C PRO A 83 11.28 -15.57 8.22
N GLY A 84 10.52 -14.73 8.93
CA GLY A 84 10.87 -14.44 10.31
C GLY A 84 10.22 -13.20 10.92
N THR A 85 8.92 -13.21 11.16
CA THR A 85 8.39 -12.68 12.43
C THR A 85 7.11 -13.45 12.75
N ARG A 86 7.21 -14.34 13.73
CA ARG A 86 6.06 -14.97 14.40
C ARG A 86 5.42 -13.97 15.35
#